data_AF-A0A1F6MSI9-F1
#
_entry.id   AF-A0A1F6MSI9-F1
#
_cell.length_a   1.000
_cell.length_b   1.000
_cell.length_c   1.000
_cell.angle_alpha   90.00
_cell.angle_beta   90.00
_cell.angle_gamma   90.00
#
_symmetry.space_group_name_H-M   'P 1'
#
loop_
_entity.id
_entity.type
_entity.pdbx_description
1 polymer ?
#
loop_
_entity_poly.entity_id
_entity_poly.type
_entity_poly.pdbx_seq_one_letter_code
_entity_poly.pdbx_strand_id
1 'polypeptide(L)'
;MFYPLKLYFRHLPNLIILSLSLAVNVAIWVWLLWQIGPQDEQIFLHYNILFGVDYVGEWWRVLFLPISGLAILLVNGVIGWSLFGKDKFYAQLLNATSLFCQIFLFVTAALLVFLNV
;
A
#
# COMPACT_ATOMS: atom_id res chain seq x y z
N MET A 1 -21.18 16.29 7.51
CA MET A 1 -20.56 17.23 8.45
C MET A 1 -19.14 16.72 8.68
N PHE A 2 -18.12 17.40 8.13
CA PHE A 2 -16.73 16.95 8.27
C PHE A 2 -16.30 17.09 9.73
N TYR A 3 -15.82 16.00 10.32
CA TYR A 3 -15.35 16.00 11.70
C TYR A 3 -14.00 16.75 11.79
N PRO A 4 -13.69 17.49 12.86
CA PRO A 4 -12.40 18.18 12.95
C PRO A 4 -11.21 17.20 12.87
N LEU A 5 -10.34 17.35 11.86
CA LEU A 5 -9.14 16.52 11.63
C LEU A 5 -8.26 16.40 12.89
N LYS A 6 -8.15 17.50 13.64
CA LYS A 6 -7.32 17.57 14.86
C LYS A 6 -7.75 16.57 15.94
N LEU A 7 -9.05 16.26 16.03
CA LEU A 7 -9.55 15.27 17.00
C LEU A 7 -9.40 13.82 16.49
N TYR A 8 -9.46 13.62 15.16
CA TYR A 8 -9.26 12.31 14.53
C TYR A 8 -7.82 11.80 14.76
N PHE A 9 -6.82 12.66 14.51
CA PHE A 9 -5.42 12.33 14.78
C PHE A 9 -5.08 12.24 16.27
N ARG A 10 -5.93 12.78 17.16
CA ARG A 10 -5.72 12.65 18.61
C ARG A 10 -6.02 11.24 19.13
N HIS A 11 -6.79 10.45 18.38
CA HIS A 11 -7.02 9.06 18.72
C HIS A 11 -5.79 8.21 18.37
N LEU A 12 -5.04 7.87 19.41
CA LEU A 12 -3.84 7.03 19.36
C LEU A 12 -3.95 5.80 18.45
N PRO A 13 -5.02 4.97 18.52
CA PRO A 13 -5.12 3.78 17.67
C PRO A 13 -5.16 4.11 16.17
N ASN A 14 -5.92 5.15 15.78
CA ASN A 14 -6.04 5.54 14.38
C ASN A 14 -4.71 6.10 13.86
N LEU A 15 -4.03 6.92 14.67
CA LEU A 15 -2.74 7.49 14.31
C LEU A 15 -1.69 6.39 14.13
N ILE A 16 -1.62 5.42 15.05
CA ILE A 16 -0.67 4.30 14.98
C ILE A 16 -0.91 3.46 13.73
N ILE A 17 -2.17 3.11 13.43
CA ILE A 17 -2.50 2.25 12.27
C ILE A 17 -2.20 2.98 10.95
N LEU A 18 -2.54 4.27 10.85
CA LEU A 18 -2.24 5.06 9.66
C LEU A 18 -0.75 5.28 9.47
N SER A 19 -0.01 5.59 10.54
CA SER A 19 1.44 5.75 10.48
C SER A 19 2.13 4.44 10.10
N LEU A 20 1.67 3.31 10.65
CA LEU A 20 2.22 2.00 10.32
C LEU A 20 1.92 1.63 8.86
N SER A 21 0.69 1.85 8.39
CA SER A 21 0.31 1.62 6.99
C SER A 21 1.15 2.46 6.02
N LEU A 22 1.42 3.72 6.39
CA LEU A 22 2.26 4.61 5.61
C LEU A 22 3.72 4.15 5.62
N ALA A 23 4.26 3.74 6.78
CA ALA A 23 5.61 3.23 6.91
C ALA A 23 5.83 1.96 6.08
N VAL A 24 4.87 1.02 6.08
CA VAL A 24 4.90 -0.17 5.23
C VAL A 24 4.90 0.24 3.75
N ASN A 25 4.06 1.19 3.36
CA ASN A 25 4.01 1.63 1.97
C ASN A 25 5.33 2.27 1.50
N VAL A 26 5.92 3.14 2.34
CA VAL A 26 7.23 3.74 2.08
C VAL A 26 8.33 2.67 2.03
N ALA A 27 8.26 1.66 2.90
CA ALA A 27 9.19 0.53 2.85
C ALA A 27 9.08 -0.24 1.53
N ILE A 28 7.87 -0.44 0.98
CA ILE A 28 7.66 -1.04 -0.34
C ILE A 28 8.33 -0.18 -1.42
N TRP A 29 8.12 1.14 -1.43
CA TRP A 29 8.78 2.05 -2.37
C TRP A 29 10.31 1.90 -2.33
N VAL A 30 10.89 2.02 -1.14
CA VAL A 30 12.35 1.96 -0.94
C VAL A 30 12.90 0.60 -1.37
N TRP A 31 12.21 -0.49 -1.01
CA TRP A 31 12.66 -1.83 -1.33
C TRP A 31 12.65 -2.10 -2.85
N LEU A 32 11.57 -1.72 -3.53
CA LEU A 32 11.47 -1.88 -4.98
C LEU A 32 12.51 -1.05 -5.74
N LEU A 33 12.75 0.20 -5.30
CA LEU A 33 13.76 1.07 -5.89
C LEU A 33 15.19 0.58 -5.64
N TRP A 34 15.46 -0.06 -4.51
CA TRP A 34 16.79 -0.58 -4.20
C TRP A 34 17.09 -1.87 -4.99
N GLN A 35 16.14 -2.81 -5.05
CA GLN A 35 16.40 -4.12 -5.66
C GLN A 35 16.27 -4.11 -7.19
N ILE A 36 15.25 -3.43 -7.71
CA ILE A 36 15.03 -3.38 -9.16
C ILE A 36 15.75 -2.16 -9.72
N GLY A 37 15.50 -0.97 -9.17
CA GLY A 37 16.14 0.24 -9.65
C GLY A 37 15.88 0.53 -11.15
N PRO A 38 16.48 1.61 -11.69
CA PRO A 38 16.38 1.93 -13.10
C PRO A 38 17.30 1.00 -13.90
N GLN A 39 16.69 0.10 -14.68
CA GLN A 39 17.37 -0.78 -15.62
C GLN A 39 16.78 -0.58 -17.01
N ASP A 40 17.62 -0.64 -18.05
CA ASP A 40 17.16 -0.57 -19.45
C ASP A 40 16.54 -1.90 -19.92
N GLU A 41 16.75 -2.98 -19.17
CA GLU A 41 16.20 -4.31 -19.46
C GLU A 41 14.74 -4.43 -19.03
N GLN A 42 14.00 -5.27 -19.76
CA GLN A 42 12.60 -5.54 -19.42
C GLN A 42 12.53 -6.48 -18.22
N ILE A 43 11.73 -6.09 -17.21
CA ILE A 43 11.54 -6.86 -15.99
C ILE A 43 10.25 -7.67 -16.04
N PHE A 44 10.25 -8.80 -15.35
CA PHE A 44 9.11 -9.68 -15.23
C PHE A 44 8.14 -9.14 -14.18
N LEU A 45 6.96 -8.75 -14.64
CA LEU A 45 5.91 -8.14 -13.81
C LEU A 45 4.86 -9.16 -13.37
N HIS A 46 4.70 -10.26 -14.11
CA HIS A 46 3.77 -11.31 -13.76
C HIS A 46 4.35 -12.67 -14.20
N TYR A 47 4.11 -13.67 -13.37
CA TYR A 47 4.44 -15.06 -13.64
C TYR A 47 3.26 -15.96 -13.33
N ASN A 48 2.93 -16.82 -14.28
CA ASN A 48 1.93 -17.86 -14.17
C ASN A 48 2.62 -19.24 -14.16
N ILE A 49 2.20 -20.12 -13.26
CA ILE A 49 2.76 -21.48 -13.13
C ILE A 49 2.59 -22.28 -14.44
N LEU A 50 1.51 -22.04 -15.20
CA LEU A 50 1.20 -22.76 -16.43
C LEU A 50 1.89 -22.21 -17.68
N PHE A 51 2.08 -20.89 -17.75
CA PHE A 51 2.57 -20.20 -18.96
C PHE A 51 3.95 -19.56 -18.80
N GLY A 52 4.53 -19.61 -17.60
CA GLY A 52 5.76 -18.90 -17.27
C GLY A 52 5.51 -17.41 -17.11
N VAL A 53 6.47 -16.60 -17.54
CA VAL A 53 6.34 -15.14 -17.57
C VAL A 53 5.33 -14.74 -18.65
N ASP A 54 4.22 -14.16 -18.24
CA ASP A 54 3.14 -13.69 -19.10
C ASP A 54 3.09 -12.16 -19.25
N TYR A 55 3.78 -11.42 -18.37
CA TYR A 55 3.85 -9.97 -18.45
C TYR A 55 5.24 -9.44 -18.16
N VAL A 56 5.81 -8.75 -19.14
CA VAL A 56 7.13 -8.09 -19.07
C VAL A 56 6.95 -6.61 -19.37
N GLY A 57 7.71 -5.75 -18.71
CA GLY A 57 7.64 -4.31 -18.98
C GLY A 57 8.79 -3.53 -18.37
N GLU A 58 8.68 -2.20 -18.46
CA GLU A 58 9.69 -1.29 -17.92
C GLU A 58 9.67 -1.25 -16.39
N TRP A 59 10.83 -1.00 -15.79
CA TRP A 59 11.07 -0.99 -14.33
C TRP A 59 10.08 -0.11 -13.54
N TRP A 60 9.66 1.02 -14.10
CA TRP A 60 8.74 1.96 -13.43
C TRP A 60 7.34 1.39 -13.22
N ARG A 61 6.94 0.35 -13.97
CA ARG A 61 5.62 -0.28 -13.79
C ARG A 61 5.48 -0.96 -12.44
N VAL A 62 6.59 -1.34 -11.80
CA VAL A 62 6.57 -1.90 -10.44
C VAL A 62 6.15 -0.85 -9.40
N LEU A 63 6.35 0.44 -9.68
CA LEU A 63 5.92 1.53 -8.80
C LEU A 63 4.40 1.72 -8.77
N PHE A 64 3.64 1.12 -9.71
CA PHE A 64 2.18 1.11 -9.60
C PHE A 64 1.70 0.36 -8.36
N LEU A 65 2.46 -0.64 -7.89
CA LEU A 65 2.09 -1.41 -6.72
C LEU A 65 2.01 -0.53 -5.46
N PRO A 66 3.07 0.22 -5.06
CA PRO A 66 2.96 1.08 -3.89
C PRO A 66 2.08 2.32 -4.14
N ILE A 67 1.94 2.82 -5.38
CA ILE A 67 0.93 3.86 -5.72
C ILE A 67 -0.49 3.36 -5.41
N SER A 68 -0.81 2.11 -5.75
CA SER A 68 -2.12 1.53 -5.42
C SER A 68 -2.34 1.44 -3.90
N GLY A 69 -1.30 1.10 -3.14
CA GLY A 69 -1.35 1.10 -1.68
C GLY A 69 -1.57 2.49 -1.09
N LEU A 70 -0.93 3.53 -1.65
CA LEU A 70 -1.20 4.93 -1.27
C LEU A 70 -2.66 5.31 -1.53
N ALA A 71 -3.21 4.93 -2.69
CA ALA A 71 -4.59 5.20 -3.02
C ALA A 71 -5.56 4.52 -2.04
N ILE A 72 -5.33 3.25 -1.70
CA ILE A 72 -6.12 2.51 -0.69
C ILE A 72 -6.06 3.21 0.67
N LEU A 73 -4.87 3.64 1.10
CA LEU A 73 -4.68 4.33 2.37
C LEU A 73 -5.40 5.67 2.40
N LEU A 74 -5.29 6.48 1.34
CA LEU A 74 -5.97 7.76 1.23
C LEU A 74 -7.49 7.60 1.23
N VAL A 75 -8.03 6.69 0.42
CA VAL A 75 -9.48 6.46 0.33
C VAL A 75 -10.02 5.96 1.67
N ASN A 76 -9.43 4.95 2.27
CA ASN A 76 -9.88 4.43 3.57
C ASN A 76 -9.72 5.45 4.69
N GLY A 77 -8.63 6.23 4.69
CA GLY A 77 -8.39 7.28 5.67
C GLY A 77 -9.40 8.43 5.57
N VAL A 78 -9.72 8.89 4.35
CA VAL A 78 -10.71 9.95 4.12
C VAL A 78 -12.12 9.49 4.50
N ILE A 79 -12.51 8.27 4.12
CA ILE A 79 -13.81 7.70 4.49
C ILE A 79 -13.88 7.48 6.01
N GLY A 80 -12.82 6.92 6.60
CA GLY A 80 -12.70 6.73 8.04
C GLY A 80 -12.78 8.04 8.81
N TRP A 81 -12.17 9.11 8.31
CA TRP A 81 -12.27 10.44 8.88
C TRP A 81 -13.71 11.01 8.82
N SER A 82 -14.39 10.86 7.68
CA SER A 82 -15.78 11.30 7.51
C SER A 82 -16.75 10.57 8.44
N LEU A 83 -16.54 9.26 8.65
CA LEU A 83 -17.38 8.42 9.51
C LEU A 83 -17.05 8.52 11.00
N PHE A 84 -15.87 9.02 11.36
CA PHE A 84 -15.42 9.10 12.75
C PHE A 84 -16.37 9.91 13.64
N GLY A 85 -17.00 10.95 13.09
CA GLY A 85 -17.98 11.77 13.81
C GLY A 85 -19.31 11.06 14.10
N LYS A 86 -19.62 9.97 13.37
CA LYS A 86 -20.81 9.14 13.60
C LYS A 86 -20.49 7.99 14.54
N ASP A 87 -19.44 7.22 14.21
CA ASP A 87 -19.08 6.02 14.94
C ASP A 87 -17.59 5.73 14.81
N LYS A 88 -16.92 5.61 15.97
CA LYS A 88 -15.46 5.39 16.03
C LYS A 88 -15.07 3.99 15.54
N PHE A 89 -15.98 3.02 15.67
CA PHE A 89 -15.75 1.64 15.26
C PHE A 89 -15.54 1.51 13.75
N TYR A 90 -16.38 2.15 12.92
CA TYR A 90 -16.23 2.10 11.47
C TYR A 90 -14.91 2.73 10.99
N ALA A 91 -14.48 3.82 11.63
CA ALA A 91 -13.21 4.46 11.32
C ALA A 91 -12.01 3.54 11.64
N GLN A 92 -12.06 2.83 12.76
CA GLN A 92 -11.02 1.86 13.14
C GLN A 92 -11.00 0.65 12.20
N LEU A 93 -12.19 0.15 11.83
CA LEU A 93 -12.32 -0.97 10.90
C LEU A 93 -11.72 -0.64 9.53
N LEU A 94 -12.03 0.54 8.97
CA LEU A 94 -11.47 0.99 7.69
C LEU A 94 -9.95 1.15 7.74
N ASN A 95 -9.42 1.71 8.83
CA ASN A 95 -7.97 1.82 9.01
C ASN A 95 -7.30 0.44 9.13
N ALA A 96 -7.93 -0.50 9.84
CA ALA A 96 -7.44 -1.87 9.96
C ALA A 96 -7.45 -2.60 8.61
N THR A 97 -8.51 -2.43 7.81
CA THR A 97 -8.58 -2.96 6.45
C THR A 97 -7.47 -2.38 5.56
N SER A 98 -7.20 -1.08 5.65
CA SER A 98 -6.09 -0.45 4.94
C SER A 98 -4.73 -1.06 5.30
N LEU A 99 -4.47 -1.28 6.60
CA LEU A 99 -3.24 -1.93 7.05
C LEU A 99 -3.14 -3.37 6.52
N PHE A 100 -4.23 -4.12 6.58
CA PHE A 100 -4.30 -5.47 6.04
C PHE A 100 -3.96 -5.50 4.54
N CYS A 101 -4.54 -4.59 3.74
CA CYS A 101 -4.19 -4.45 2.32
C CYS A 101 -2.70 -4.16 2.11
N GLN A 102 -2.08 -3.29 2.93
CA GLN A 102 -0.65 -2.98 2.81
C GLN A 102 0.23 -4.22 3.08
N ILE A 103 -0.17 -5.11 3.98
CA ILE A 103 0.55 -6.37 4.22
C ILE A 103 0.53 -7.26 2.97
N PHE A 104 -0.62 -7.40 2.30
CA PHE A 104 -0.69 -8.15 1.04
C PHE A 104 0.14 -7.52 -0.07
N LEU A 105 0.11 -6.19 -0.19
CA LEU A 105 0.95 -5.49 -1.16
C LEU A 105 2.44 -5.69 -0.89
N PHE A 106 2.85 -5.75 0.37
CA PHE A 106 4.23 -6.07 0.75
C PHE A 106 4.63 -7.48 0.32
N VAL A 107 3.74 -8.47 0.50
CA VAL A 107 3.97 -9.84 0.01
C VAL A 107 4.09 -9.87 -1.52
N THR A 108 3.22 -9.16 -2.23
CA THR A 108 3.32 -9.03 -3.70
C THR A 108 4.64 -8.37 -4.12
N ALA A 109 5.09 -7.34 -3.41
CA ALA A 109 6.37 -6.70 -3.68
C ALA A 109 7.55 -7.67 -3.46
N ALA A 110 7.52 -8.45 -2.38
CA ALA A 110 8.54 -9.47 -2.12
C ALA A 110 8.59 -10.51 -3.24
N LEU A 111 7.43 -11.02 -3.70
CA LEU A 111 7.36 -11.96 -4.81
C LEU A 111 7.92 -11.37 -6.11
N LEU A 112 7.61 -10.11 -6.41
CA LEU A 112 8.17 -9.42 -7.58
C LEU A 112 9.69 -9.31 -7.51
N VAL A 113 10.24 -8.96 -6.34
CA VAL A 113 11.70 -8.91 -6.14
C VAL A 113 12.32 -10.28 -6.32
N PHE A 114 11.77 -11.33 -5.71
CA PHE A 114 12.29 -12.70 -5.83
C PHE A 114 12.26 -13.27 -7.25
N LEU A 115 11.39 -12.74 -8.10
CA LEU A 115 11.25 -13.19 -9.48
C LEU A 115 12.28 -12.50 -10.40
N ASN A 116 12.74 -11.30 -10.04
CA ASN A 116 13.68 -10.50 -10.84
C ASN A 116 15.13 -10.48 -10.31
N VAL A 117 15.39 -11.14 -9.16
CA VAL A 117 16.72 -11.35 -8.57
C VAL A 117 17.15 -12.79 -8.80
#